data_AF-M5W5T7-F1
#
_entry.id   AF-M5W5T7-F1
#
_cell.length_a   1.000
_cell.length_b   1.000
_cell.length_c   1.000
_cell.angle_alpha   90.00
_cell.angle_beta   90.00
_cell.angle_gamma   90.00
#
_symmetry.space_group_name_H-M   'P 1'
#
loop_
_entity.id
_entity.type
_entity.pdbx_description
1 polymer ?
#
loop_
_entity_poly.entity_id
_entity_poly.type
_entity_poly.pdbx_seq_one_letter_code
_entity_poly.pdbx_strand_id
1 'polypeptide(L)'
;MGDVCDWGVQALEAVKSKDVDNGTLSQLEELIENRRDALFSPLHAAGYILNPRYFGRGQTRDKTVMRGWKATLDRYEYESADRRVLREQLNSYWRLEGSFGD
;
A
#
# COMPACT_ATOMS: atom_id res chain seq x y z
N MET A 1 0.43 6.30 -8.03
CA MET A 1 0.93 5.56 -6.84
C MET A 1 2.38 5.85 -6.50
N GLY A 2 3.09 6.64 -7.32
CA GLY A 2 4.35 7.27 -6.88
C GLY A 2 4.05 8.48 -5.99
N ASP A 3 3.01 8.39 -5.16
CA ASP A 3 2.61 9.42 -4.18
C ASP A 3 2.24 8.77 -2.84
N VAL A 4 1.53 7.62 -2.85
CA VAL A 4 1.21 6.87 -1.62
C VAL A 4 2.09 5.63 -1.42
N CYS A 5 2.92 5.24 -2.39
CA CYS A 5 4.12 4.44 -2.08
C CYS A 5 5.36 5.30 -1.89
N ASP A 6 5.33 6.53 -2.39
CA ASP A 6 6.37 7.53 -2.13
C ASP A 6 6.09 8.37 -0.88
N TRP A 7 4.98 8.20 -0.15
CA TRP A 7 4.73 9.04 1.03
C TRP A 7 5.86 8.98 2.06
N GLY A 8 6.52 7.83 2.23
CA GLY A 8 7.67 7.69 3.10
C GLY A 8 8.88 8.47 2.55
N VAL A 9 9.16 8.32 1.25
CA VAL A 9 10.24 9.03 0.56
C VAL A 9 9.96 10.53 0.51
N GLN A 10 8.77 10.98 0.11
CA GLN A 10 8.30 12.36 0.10
C GLN A 10 8.22 12.97 1.49
N ALA A 11 7.79 12.23 2.52
CA ALA A 11 7.81 12.74 3.89
C ALA A 11 9.25 12.93 4.37
N LEU A 12 10.14 11.98 4.07
CA LEU A 12 11.56 12.10 4.38
C LEU A 12 12.26 13.18 3.56
N GLU A 13 11.91 13.36 2.30
CA GLU A 13 12.40 14.46 1.46
C GLU A 13 11.87 15.81 1.93
N ALA A 14 10.61 15.89 2.35
CA ALA A 14 10.04 17.09 2.97
C ALA A 14 10.73 17.42 4.29
N VAL A 15 11.10 16.42 5.09
CA VAL A 15 11.90 16.60 6.31
C VAL A 15 13.34 17.01 5.97
N LYS A 16 13.98 16.37 4.98
CA LYS A 16 15.32 16.72 4.46
C LYS A 16 15.36 18.17 3.95
N SER A 17 14.28 18.64 3.33
CA SER A 17 14.16 20.01 2.81
C SER A 17 14.08 21.09 3.91
N LYS A 18 13.90 20.70 5.18
CA LYS A 18 13.75 21.62 6.32
C LYS A 18 15.05 21.86 7.11
N ASP A 19 16.21 21.63 6.51
CA ASP A 19 17.53 21.84 7.13
C ASP A 19 17.66 21.12 8.49
N VAL A 20 17.07 19.92 8.55
CA VAL A 20 17.07 19.07 9.74
C VAL A 20 18.42 18.38 9.86
N ASP A 21 18.98 18.34 11.07
CA ASP A 21 20.24 17.65 11.34
C ASP A 21 20.15 16.17 10.93
N ASN A 22 21.26 15.65 10.40
CA ASN A 22 21.34 14.31 9.85
C ASN A 22 21.07 13.22 10.91
N GLY A 23 21.41 13.47 12.17
CA GLY A 23 21.12 12.57 13.29
C GLY A 23 19.61 12.46 13.58
N THR A 24 18.92 13.60 13.61
CA THR A 24 17.45 13.66 13.77
C THR A 24 16.74 12.99 12.60
N LEU A 25 17.25 13.16 11.38
CA LEU A 25 16.71 12.52 10.19
C LEU A 25 16.82 10.98 10.24
N SER A 26 18.00 10.45 10.63
CA SER A 26 18.18 9.01 10.80
C SER A 26 17.27 8.43 11.88
N GLN A 27 17.07 9.15 13.00
CA GLN A 27 16.11 8.74 14.03
C GLN A 27 14.66 8.72 13.52
N LEU A 28 14.31 9.64 12.62
CA LEU A 28 13.00 9.70 11.98
C LEU A 28 12.79 8.54 10.99
N GLU A 29 13.79 8.24 10.16
CA GLU A 29 13.77 7.08 9.25
C GLU A 29 13.59 5.78 10.05
N GLU A 30 14.36 5.61 11.12
CA GLU A 30 14.27 4.45 12.00
C GLU A 30 12.92 4.37 12.73
N LEU A 31 12.38 5.50 13.21
CA LEU A 31 11.06 5.56 13.84
C LEU A 31 9.96 5.18 12.85
N ILE A 32 10.02 5.68 11.61
CA ILE A 32 9.04 5.37 10.56
C ILE A 32 9.10 3.88 10.27
N GLU A 33 10.27 3.31 10.00
CA GLU A 33 10.39 1.87 9.72
C GLU A 33 9.91 1.01 10.92
N ASN A 34 10.29 1.37 12.15
CA ASN A 34 9.85 0.66 13.35
C ASN A 34 8.34 0.75 13.62
N ARG A 35 7.70 1.87 13.26
CA ARG A 35 6.26 2.09 13.48
C ARG A 35 5.41 1.69 12.28
N ARG A 36 5.99 1.62 11.10
CA ARG A 36 5.30 1.25 9.86
C ARG A 36 4.63 -0.10 10.01
N ASP A 37 5.32 -1.12 10.48
CA ASP A 37 4.72 -2.44 10.66
C ASP A 37 3.63 -2.46 11.76
N ALA A 38 3.74 -1.61 12.77
CA ALA A 38 2.76 -1.51 13.86
C ALA A 38 1.49 -0.72 13.47
N LEU A 39 1.62 0.24 12.56
CA LEU A 39 0.54 1.14 12.13
C LEU A 39 -0.05 0.74 10.77
N PHE A 40 0.70 -0.01 9.96
CA PHE A 40 0.23 -0.55 8.70
C PHE A 40 -0.77 -1.66 8.98
N SER A 41 -1.98 -1.48 8.46
CA SER A 41 -3.09 -2.41 8.68
C SER A 41 -3.47 -3.08 7.36
N PRO A 42 -4.08 -4.27 7.41
CA PRO A 42 -4.68 -4.90 6.24
C PRO A 42 -5.59 -3.96 5.43
N LEU A 43 -6.30 -3.04 6.11
CA LEU A 43 -7.19 -2.07 5.48
C LEU A 43 -6.44 -1.06 4.60
N HIS A 44 -5.26 -0.61 5.05
CA HIS A 44 -4.40 0.27 4.25
C HIS A 44 -3.95 -0.43 2.97
N ALA A 45 -3.57 -1.71 3.05
CA ALA A 45 -3.22 -2.49 1.88
C ALA A 45 -4.39 -2.63 0.89
N ALA A 46 -5.62 -2.84 1.38
CA ALA A 46 -6.80 -2.92 0.53
C ALA A 46 -7.12 -1.58 -0.13
N GLY A 47 -7.12 -0.48 0.61
CA GLY A 47 -7.34 0.86 0.05
C GLY A 47 -6.27 1.25 -0.98
N TYR A 48 -5.02 0.87 -0.72
CA TYR A 48 -3.93 1.02 -1.67
C TYR A 48 -4.21 0.19 -2.94
N ILE A 49 -4.38 -1.12 -2.83
CA ILE A 49 -4.60 -2.03 -3.96
C ILE A 49 -5.83 -1.68 -4.82
N LEU A 50 -6.92 -1.23 -4.22
CA LEU A 50 -8.19 -1.01 -4.92
C LEU A 50 -8.31 0.39 -5.51
N ASN A 51 -7.35 1.29 -5.29
CA ASN A 51 -7.42 2.63 -5.82
C ASN A 51 -7.00 2.66 -7.31
N PRO A 52 -7.84 3.17 -8.24
CA PRO A 52 -7.52 3.25 -9.66
C PRO A 52 -6.33 4.13 -10.01
N ARG A 53 -6.05 5.20 -9.24
CA ARG A 53 -4.93 6.18 -9.48
C ARG A 53 -3.54 5.53 -9.58
N TYR A 54 -3.51 4.25 -9.27
CA TYR A 54 -2.50 3.61 -8.49
C TYR A 54 -2.17 2.23 -9.10
N PHE A 55 -3.03 1.71 -9.95
CA PHE A 55 -2.77 0.53 -10.78
C PHE A 55 -1.43 0.64 -11.54
N GLY A 56 -0.78 -0.51 -11.69
CA GLY A 56 0.42 -0.64 -12.53
C GLY A 56 1.70 -0.19 -11.85
N ARG A 57 1.62 0.36 -10.64
CA ARG A 57 2.77 0.94 -9.94
C ARG A 57 3.45 -0.03 -8.97
N GLY A 58 3.25 -1.34 -9.18
CA GLY A 58 3.95 -2.38 -8.45
C GLY A 58 3.29 -2.83 -7.13
N GLN A 59 2.02 -2.48 -6.87
CA GLN A 59 1.29 -2.95 -5.67
C GLN A 59 1.37 -4.46 -5.48
N THR A 60 1.23 -5.20 -6.58
CA THR A 60 1.22 -6.67 -6.61
C THR A 60 2.59 -7.28 -6.37
N ARG A 61 3.67 -6.48 -6.46
CA ARG A 61 5.05 -6.90 -6.19
C ARG A 61 5.49 -6.59 -4.75
N ASP A 62 4.81 -5.69 -4.06
CA ASP A 62 5.08 -5.36 -2.66
C ASP A 62 4.56 -6.46 -1.72
N LYS A 63 5.46 -7.11 -0.98
CA LYS A 63 5.13 -8.22 -0.09
C LYS A 63 4.26 -7.81 1.09
N THR A 64 4.44 -6.61 1.63
CA THR A 64 3.70 -6.10 2.80
C THR A 64 2.28 -5.74 2.39
N VAL A 65 2.13 -5.08 1.25
CA VAL A 65 0.84 -4.81 0.62
C VAL A 65 0.11 -6.11 0.31
N MET A 66 0.76 -7.08 -0.33
CA MET A 66 0.11 -8.36 -0.66
C MET A 66 -0.23 -9.20 0.58
N ARG A 67 0.52 -9.08 1.68
CA ARG A 67 0.19 -9.71 2.96
C ARG A 67 -1.05 -9.07 3.58
N GLY A 68 -1.09 -7.74 3.67
CA GLY A 68 -2.25 -7.01 4.18
C GLY A 68 -3.50 -7.26 3.33
N TRP A 69 -3.33 -7.35 2.01
CA TRP A 69 -4.39 -7.70 1.07
C TRP A 69 -5.05 -9.05 1.37
N LYS A 70 -4.22 -10.10 1.50
CA LYS A 70 -4.70 -11.45 1.82
C LYS A 70 -5.42 -11.46 3.17
N ALA A 71 -4.85 -10.81 4.19
CA ALA A 71 -5.47 -10.69 5.50
C ALA A 71 -6.83 -9.98 5.45
N THR A 72 -7.01 -8.98 4.59
CA THR A 72 -8.31 -8.33 4.39
C THR A 72 -9.32 -9.26 3.72
N LEU A 73 -8.92 -9.96 2.66
CA LEU A 73 -9.79 -10.94 1.99
C LEU A 73 -10.22 -12.07 2.94
N ASP A 74 -9.29 -12.58 3.74
CA ASP A 74 -9.55 -13.64 4.70
C ASP A 74 -10.51 -13.19 5.82
N ARG A 75 -10.51 -11.89 6.15
CA ARG A 75 -11.42 -11.28 7.13
C ARG A 75 -12.82 -11.04 6.58
N TYR A 76 -12.94 -10.65 5.31
CA TYR A 76 -14.23 -10.38 4.68
C TYR A 76 -14.94 -11.66 4.24
N GLU A 77 -14.21 -12.61 3.68
CA GLU A 77 -14.77 -13.86 3.15
C GLU A 77 -14.16 -15.06 3.86
N TYR A 78 -14.90 -15.59 4.85
CA TYR A 78 -14.46 -16.77 5.60
C TYR A 78 -14.45 -18.03 4.73
N GLU A 79 -15.43 -18.19 3.83
CA GLU A 79 -15.53 -19.34 2.95
C GLU A 79 -14.51 -19.30 1.80
N SER A 80 -13.88 -20.43 1.52
CA SER A 80 -12.80 -20.50 0.52
C SER A 80 -13.32 -20.31 -0.92
N ALA A 81 -14.55 -20.74 -1.20
CA ALA A 81 -15.20 -20.59 -2.49
C ALA A 81 -15.49 -19.12 -2.79
N ASP A 82 -16.13 -18.42 -1.86
CA ASP A 82 -16.47 -16.99 -1.99
C ASP A 82 -15.22 -16.13 -2.07
N ARG A 83 -14.18 -16.45 -1.29
CA ARG A 83 -12.87 -15.77 -1.39
C ARG A 83 -12.18 -15.99 -2.73
N ARG A 84 -12.46 -17.10 -3.44
CA ARG A 84 -11.96 -17.32 -4.80
C ARG A 84 -12.72 -16.44 -5.80
N VAL A 85 -14.05 -16.42 -5.71
CA VAL A 85 -14.91 -15.58 -6.56
C VAL A 85 -14.55 -14.10 -6.39
N LEU A 86 -14.40 -13.63 -5.15
CA LEU A 86 -13.99 -12.25 -4.86
C LEU A 86 -12.62 -11.93 -5.48
N ARG A 87 -11.64 -12.84 -5.38
CA ARG A 87 -10.34 -12.67 -6.04
C ARG A 87 -10.45 -12.57 -7.57
N GLU A 88 -11.31 -13.36 -8.18
CA GLU A 88 -11.54 -13.33 -9.63
C GLU A 88 -12.21 -12.02 -10.08
N GLN A 89 -13.21 -11.54 -9.33
CA GLN A 89 -13.84 -10.25 -9.56
C GLN A 89 -12.82 -9.10 -9.46
N LEU A 90 -11.95 -9.15 -8.46
CA LEU A 90 -10.94 -8.12 -8.24
C LEU A 90 -9.79 -8.17 -9.24
N ASN A 91 -9.39 -9.37 -9.67
CA ASN A 91 -8.46 -9.52 -10.79
C ASN A 91 -9.06 -8.95 -12.08
N SER A 92 -10.37 -9.10 -12.29
CA SER A 92 -11.07 -8.50 -13.43
C SER A 92 -11.09 -6.98 -13.32
N TYR A 93 -11.31 -6.44 -12.12
CA TYR A 93 -11.20 -5.01 -11.83
C TYR A 93 -9.81 -4.47 -12.11
N TRP A 94 -8.73 -5.18 -11.75
CA TRP A 94 -7.37 -4.74 -12.10
C TRP A 94 -7.07 -4.82 -13.59
N ARG A 95 -7.69 -5.72 -14.35
CA ARG A 95 -7.53 -5.77 -15.81
C ARG A 95 -8.21 -4.59 -16.53
N LEU A 96 -9.05 -3.84 -15.83
CA LEU A 96 -9.59 -2.55 -16.27
C LEU A 96 -8.60 -1.38 -16.06
N GLU A 97 -7.33 -1.70 -15.83
CA GLU A 97 -6.21 -0.75 -15.82
C GLU A 97 -6.21 0.12 -17.09
N GLY A 98 -6.33 1.44 -16.89
CA GLY A 98 -6.40 2.43 -17.97
C GLY A 98 -7.81 2.75 -18.51
N SER A 99 -8.87 2.05 -18.08
CA SER A 99 -10.24 2.36 -18.55
C SER A 99 -11.00 3.39 -17.71
N PHE A 100 -10.44 3.80 -16.57
CA PHE A 100 -11.12 4.71 -15.64
C PHE A 100 -10.86 6.21 -15.88
N GLY A 101 -10.07 6.56 -16.90
CA GLY A 101 -9.70 7.95 -17.20
C GLY A 101 -8.71 8.53 -16.17
N ASP A 102 -7.88 9.48 -16.62
CA ASP A 102 -6.94 10.23 -15.78
C ASP A 102 -7.64 11.29 -14.92
#